data_AF-A0A139Q9Q2-F1
#
_entry.id   AF-A0A139Q9Q2-F1
#
_cell.length_a   1.000
_cell.length_b   1.000
_cell.length_c   1.000
_cell.angle_alpha   90.00
_cell.angle_beta   90.00
_cell.angle_gamma   90.00
#
_symmetry.space_group_name_H-M   'P 1'
#
loop_
_entity.id
_entity.type
_entity.pdbx_description
1 polymer ?
#
loop_
_entity_poly.entity_id
_entity_poly.type
_entity_poly.pdbx_seq_one_letter_code
_entity_poly.pdbx_strand_id
1 'polypeptide(L)'
;MTIQENKRQSKYNPSRYENEKPYNDVPCEPNQVLAPFVIRDKEMRQSKDINPKNLKTFKFYGKAVLVGFVPVNIEDFDNVIKIFNMDVNKYLNRYTKSNDLSLDEMLDKMSNNEEVGFDPTGVDSHEEIIMMLETIRELIEEVERRNKKYGQILRLIYENMDIAKQDIISTLGMKKTQGYEAIKKAQAMAKEVYRELNQ
;
A
#
# COMPACT_ATOMS: atom_id res chain seq x y z
N MET A 1 35.62 -4.00 1.43
CA MET A 1 35.15 -5.38 1.20
C MET A 1 33.74 -5.27 0.65
N THR A 2 33.57 -5.74 -0.57
CA THR A 2 32.40 -5.59 -1.42
C THR A 2 31.35 -6.62 -0.99
N ILE A 3 30.24 -6.19 -0.39
CA ILE A 3 29.11 -7.08 -0.10
C ILE A 3 28.34 -7.23 -1.41
N GLN A 4 28.73 -8.24 -2.19
CA GLN A 4 27.99 -8.70 -3.35
C GLN A 4 26.76 -9.51 -2.89
N GLU A 5 25.61 -9.06 -3.38
CA GLU A 5 24.58 -9.88 -4.00
C GLU A 5 24.13 -11.14 -3.24
N ASN A 6 23.21 -10.92 -2.31
CA ASN A 6 22.10 -11.85 -2.15
C ASN A 6 20.79 -11.04 -2.05
N LYS A 7 20.47 -10.33 -3.14
CA LYS A 7 19.13 -9.79 -3.37
C LYS A 7 18.16 -10.96 -3.52
N ARG A 8 17.66 -11.50 -2.41
CA ARG A 8 16.23 -11.85 -2.39
C ARG A 8 15.53 -10.57 -2.80
N GLN A 9 14.84 -10.58 -3.93
CA GLN A 9 14.10 -9.42 -4.45
C GLN A 9 13.00 -9.07 -3.44
N SER A 10 13.36 -8.31 -2.41
CA SER A 10 12.40 -7.63 -1.56
C SER A 10 11.58 -6.72 -2.47
N LYS A 11 10.25 -6.78 -2.33
CA LYS A 11 9.35 -5.84 -3.01
C LYS A 11 9.50 -4.40 -2.47
N TYR A 12 10.20 -4.24 -1.35
CA TYR A 12 10.43 -2.97 -0.67
C TYR A 12 11.90 -2.57 -0.76
N ASN A 13 12.21 -1.29 -0.52
CA ASN A 13 13.60 -0.81 -0.49
C ASN A 13 14.08 -0.68 0.96
N PRO A 14 14.99 -1.54 1.46
CA PRO A 14 15.54 -1.45 2.82
C PRO A 14 16.25 -0.14 3.14
N SER A 15 16.77 0.56 2.13
CA SER A 15 17.43 1.86 2.29
C SER A 15 16.45 3.04 2.35
N ARG A 16 15.14 2.82 2.20
CA ARG A 16 14.14 3.90 2.12
C ARG A 16 14.17 4.84 3.33
N TYR A 17 14.47 4.31 4.51
CA TYR A 17 14.43 5.04 5.77
C TYR A 17 15.83 5.31 6.34
N GLU A 18 16.90 5.18 5.55
CA GLU A 18 18.29 5.35 6.03
C GLU A 18 18.58 6.74 6.60
N ASN A 19 17.85 7.75 6.15
CA ASN A 19 17.98 9.14 6.60
C ASN A 19 17.10 9.47 7.83
N GLU A 20 16.34 8.49 8.32
CA GLU A 20 15.47 8.65 9.48
C GLU A 20 16.19 8.41 10.79
N LYS A 21 15.55 8.82 11.90
CA LYS A 21 16.08 8.58 13.23
C LYS A 21 15.31 7.46 13.93
N PRO A 22 16.00 6.51 14.59
CA PRO A 22 15.37 5.52 15.44
C PRO A 22 14.47 6.16 16.50
N TYR A 23 13.34 5.53 16.81
CA TYR A 23 12.34 6.06 17.74
C TYR A 23 12.90 6.31 19.15
N ASN A 24 13.98 5.63 19.53
CA ASN A 24 14.63 5.66 20.84
C ASN A 24 16.09 6.15 20.80
N ASP A 25 16.51 6.77 19.69
CA ASP A 25 17.90 7.23 19.45
C ASP A 25 18.97 6.10 19.45
N VAL A 26 18.57 4.82 19.45
CA VAL A 26 19.52 3.70 19.36
C VAL A 26 19.86 3.45 17.89
N PRO A 27 21.12 3.63 17.46
CA PRO A 27 21.52 3.49 16.06
C PRO A 27 21.37 2.06 15.55
N CYS A 28 21.27 1.90 14.24
CA CYS A 28 21.29 0.58 13.59
C CYS A 28 22.66 -0.07 13.69
N GLU A 29 22.68 -1.36 14.03
CA GLU A 29 23.85 -2.22 13.88
C GLU A 29 24.17 -2.50 12.40
N PRO A 30 25.38 -2.97 12.04
CA PRO A 30 25.81 -3.16 10.64
C PRO A 30 24.89 -4.01 9.75
N ASN A 31 24.08 -4.91 10.34
CA ASN A 31 23.13 -5.78 9.61
C ASN A 31 21.67 -5.34 9.78
N GLN A 32 21.44 -4.15 10.32
CA GLN A 32 20.11 -3.59 10.57
C GLN A 32 19.80 -2.43 9.63
N VAL A 33 18.51 -2.29 9.35
CA VAL A 33 17.92 -1.18 8.60
C VAL A 33 16.77 -0.59 9.41
N LEU A 34 16.39 0.65 9.14
CA LEU A 34 15.23 1.27 9.76
C LEU A 34 13.95 0.81 9.06
N ALA A 35 12.97 0.37 9.86
CA ALA A 35 11.63 0.07 9.39
C ALA A 35 10.58 0.89 10.17
N PRO A 36 9.50 1.34 9.52
CA PRO A 36 8.44 2.12 10.14
C PRO A 36 7.52 1.25 10.99
N PHE A 37 6.94 1.85 12.03
CA PHE A 37 5.83 1.27 12.80
C PHE A 37 4.84 2.36 13.22
N VAL A 38 3.57 1.99 13.38
CA VAL A 38 2.51 2.94 13.75
C VAL A 38 2.51 3.20 15.26
N ILE A 39 2.45 4.47 15.65
CA ILE A 39 2.16 4.88 17.04
C ILE A 39 0.64 4.86 17.22
N ARG A 40 0.14 3.77 17.81
CA ARG A 40 -1.30 3.43 17.81
C ARG A 40 -2.14 4.27 18.76
N ASP A 41 -1.57 4.72 19.87
CA ASP A 41 -2.31 5.38 20.94
C ASP A 41 -1.41 6.34 21.74
N LYS A 42 -2.05 7.06 22.67
CA LYS A 42 -1.37 8.05 23.52
C LYS A 42 -0.41 7.41 24.50
N GLU A 43 -0.68 6.17 24.96
CA GLU A 43 0.18 5.48 25.91
C GLU A 43 1.52 5.12 25.27
N MET A 44 1.47 4.56 24.06
CA MET A 44 2.66 4.27 23.26
C MET A 44 3.45 5.55 22.99
N ARG A 45 2.79 6.64 22.57
CA ARG A 45 3.43 7.93 22.34
C ARG A 45 4.12 8.53 23.58
N GLN A 46 3.56 8.28 24.76
CA GLN A 46 4.05 8.80 26.05
C GLN A 46 5.02 7.85 26.76
N SER A 47 5.32 6.69 26.16
CA SER A 47 6.33 5.79 26.71
C SER A 47 7.67 6.51 26.83
N LYS A 48 8.36 6.26 27.94
CA LYS A 48 9.68 6.84 28.22
C LYS A 48 10.74 6.42 27.20
N ASP A 49 10.49 5.32 26.50
CA ASP A 49 11.41 4.75 25.51
C ASP A 49 11.25 5.40 24.12
N ILE A 50 10.23 6.24 23.92
CA ILE A 50 10.00 6.93 22.65
C ILE A 50 10.48 8.38 22.76
N ASN A 51 11.38 8.78 21.87
CA ASN A 51 11.71 10.18 21.61
C ASN A 51 10.69 10.77 20.61
N PRO A 52 9.80 11.67 21.05
CA PRO A 52 8.76 12.23 20.19
C PRO A 52 9.30 13.07 19.03
N LYS A 53 10.56 13.53 19.10
CA LYS A 53 11.20 14.33 18.04
C LYS A 53 11.62 13.48 16.83
N ASN A 54 11.76 12.17 17.02
CA ASN A 54 12.15 11.24 15.96
C ASN A 54 10.92 10.62 15.26
N LEU A 55 9.71 10.91 15.74
CA LEU A 55 8.48 10.49 15.10
C LEU A 55 8.16 11.36 13.88
N LYS A 56 7.64 10.74 12.83
CA LYS A 56 7.13 11.43 11.64
C LYS A 56 5.63 11.24 11.50
N THR A 57 5.00 12.23 10.88
CA THR A 57 3.59 12.09 10.46
C THR A 57 3.59 11.77 8.98
N PHE A 58 3.10 10.58 8.64
CA PHE A 58 2.81 10.21 7.27
C PHE A 58 1.34 10.50 7.01
N LYS A 59 1.02 10.92 5.79
CA LYS A 59 -0.37 11.06 5.37
C LYS A 59 -0.77 9.81 4.59
N PHE A 60 -2.00 9.36 4.81
CA PHE A 60 -2.60 8.18 4.21
C PHE A 60 -4.07 8.41 3.94
N TYR A 61 -4.48 8.45 2.67
CA TYR A 61 -5.84 8.80 2.25
C TYR A 61 -6.33 10.10 2.91
N GLY A 62 -5.49 11.13 2.98
CA GLY A 62 -5.73 12.40 3.65
C GLY A 62 -5.63 12.36 5.18
N LYS A 63 -5.37 11.19 5.78
CA LYS A 63 -5.33 11.00 7.24
C LYS A 63 -3.90 10.93 7.76
N ALA A 64 -3.64 11.69 8.82
CA ALA A 64 -2.36 11.70 9.48
C ALA A 64 -2.18 10.45 10.35
N VAL A 65 -1.13 9.67 10.08
CA VAL A 65 -0.68 8.54 10.89
C VAL A 65 0.69 8.88 11.46
N LEU A 66 0.83 8.73 12.78
CA LEU A 66 2.10 8.95 13.45
C LEU A 66 2.95 7.69 13.39
N VAL A 67 4.19 7.83 12.93
CA VAL A 67 5.11 6.74 12.61
C VAL A 67 6.42 6.93 13.37
N GLY A 68 6.92 5.85 13.96
CA GLY A 68 8.29 5.75 14.47
C GLY A 68 9.12 4.81 13.61
N PHE A 69 10.45 4.85 13.75
CA PHE A 69 11.37 3.98 13.02
C PHE A 69 12.13 3.09 13.99
N VAL A 70 12.15 1.78 13.75
CA VAL A 70 12.82 0.79 14.59
C VAL A 70 13.95 0.11 13.80
N PRO A 71 15.14 -0.07 14.39
CA PRO A 71 16.17 -0.91 13.80
C PRO A 71 15.70 -2.37 13.74
N VAL A 72 15.75 -2.97 12.56
CA VAL A 72 15.37 -4.38 12.33
C VAL A 72 16.44 -5.04 11.47
N ASN A 73 16.63 -6.35 11.62
CA ASN A 73 17.54 -7.06 10.73
C ASN A 73 17.05 -6.97 9.29
N ILE A 74 17.97 -6.85 8.34
CA ILE A 74 17.62 -6.75 6.91
C ILE A 74 16.75 -7.93 6.42
N GLU A 75 16.91 -9.11 7.02
CA GLU A 75 16.12 -10.31 6.72
C GLU A 75 14.65 -10.20 7.14
N ASP A 76 14.36 -9.40 8.17
CA ASP A 76 13.02 -9.20 8.74
C ASP A 76 12.27 -8.02 8.10
N PHE A 77 12.98 -7.18 7.33
CA PHE A 77 12.45 -5.91 6.81
C PHE A 77 11.12 -6.08 6.05
N ASP A 78 11.04 -7.06 5.15
CA ASP A 78 9.83 -7.33 4.36
C ASP A 78 8.62 -7.67 5.22
N ASN A 79 8.85 -8.43 6.29
CA ASN A 79 7.79 -8.82 7.21
C ASN A 79 7.34 -7.62 8.04
N VAL A 80 8.28 -6.79 8.48
CA VAL A 80 7.99 -5.58 9.26
C VAL A 80 7.21 -4.56 8.42
N ILE A 81 7.54 -4.38 7.14
CA ILE A 81 6.76 -3.51 6.25
C ILE A 81 5.34 -4.02 6.06
N LYS A 82 5.13 -5.34 5.93
CA LYS A 82 3.78 -5.92 5.88
C LYS A 82 2.98 -5.63 7.15
N ILE A 83 3.60 -5.83 8.32
CA ILE A 83 2.97 -5.54 9.61
C ILE A 83 2.63 -4.05 9.72
N PHE A 84 3.53 -3.17 9.28
CA PHE A 84 3.29 -1.74 9.25
C PHE A 84 2.07 -1.38 8.40
N ASN A 85 1.96 -1.92 7.18
CA ASN A 85 0.82 -1.68 6.30
C ASN A 85 -0.50 -2.18 6.93
N MET A 86 -0.48 -3.35 7.57
CA MET A 86 -1.63 -3.86 8.33
C MET A 86 -2.01 -2.94 9.50
N ASP A 87 -1.03 -2.45 10.27
CA ASP A 87 -1.24 -1.56 11.41
C ASP A 87 -1.76 -0.19 10.96
N VAL A 88 -1.31 0.33 9.81
CA VAL A 88 -1.84 1.54 9.19
C VAL A 88 -3.31 1.34 8.86
N ASN A 89 -3.66 0.27 8.12
CA ASN A 89 -5.04 0.01 7.75
C ASN A 89 -5.95 -0.15 8.98
N LYS A 90 -5.47 -0.87 10.00
CA LYS A 90 -6.17 -1.01 11.28
C LYS A 90 -6.33 0.31 12.00
N TYR A 91 -5.30 1.16 12.02
CA TYR A 91 -5.36 2.50 12.61
C TYR A 91 -6.40 3.35 11.89
N LEU A 92 -6.37 3.39 10.56
CA LEU A 92 -7.33 4.17 9.76
C LEU A 92 -8.76 3.68 9.93
N ASN A 93 -8.98 2.35 9.94
CA ASN A 93 -10.30 1.73 10.14
C ASN A 93 -10.92 2.05 11.51
N ARG A 94 -10.11 2.30 12.55
CA ARG A 94 -10.61 2.74 13.87
C ARG A 94 -11.18 4.16 13.85
N TYR A 95 -10.70 5.01 12.94
CA TYR A 95 -11.07 6.43 12.86
C TYR A 95 -11.97 6.76 11.66
N THR A 96 -12.25 5.82 10.75
CA THR A 96 -13.21 5.98 9.66
C THR A 96 -14.65 5.77 10.15
N LYS A 97 -15.34 6.87 10.47
CA LYS A 97 -16.81 6.92 10.53
C LYS A 97 -17.46 7.79 9.43
N SER A 98 -16.72 8.31 8.45
CA SER A 98 -17.34 9.08 7.34
C SER A 98 -16.44 9.19 6.09
N ASN A 99 -17.09 9.06 4.92
CA ASN A 99 -16.95 9.78 3.65
C ASN A 99 -15.57 10.18 3.06
N ASP A 100 -14.49 9.45 3.32
CA ASP A 100 -13.24 9.62 2.55
C ASP A 100 -13.10 8.46 1.54
N LEU A 101 -12.71 8.79 0.30
CA LEU A 101 -12.66 7.91 -0.86
C LEU A 101 -12.18 6.49 -0.50
N SER A 102 -13.13 5.58 -0.42
CA SER A 102 -12.83 4.17 -0.18
C SER A 102 -12.23 3.56 -1.45
N LEU A 103 -11.40 2.52 -1.32
CA LEU A 103 -10.96 1.74 -2.49
C LEU A 103 -12.17 1.20 -3.30
N ASP A 104 -13.31 0.97 -2.61
CA ASP A 104 -14.61 0.68 -3.23
C ASP A 104 -15.08 1.83 -4.15
N GLU A 105 -14.95 3.10 -3.74
CA GLU A 105 -15.23 4.27 -4.60
C GLU A 105 -14.20 4.45 -5.73
N MET A 106 -12.91 4.13 -5.52
CA MET A 106 -11.89 4.17 -6.58
C MET A 106 -12.18 3.11 -7.66
N LEU A 107 -12.51 1.89 -7.24
CA LEU A 107 -12.86 0.79 -8.15
C LEU A 107 -14.19 1.04 -8.88
N ASP A 108 -15.17 1.67 -8.22
CA ASP A 108 -16.44 2.05 -8.85
C ASP A 108 -16.28 3.21 -9.84
N LYS A 109 -15.44 4.21 -9.52
CA LYS A 109 -15.13 5.35 -10.40
C LYS A 109 -14.25 4.96 -11.60
N MET A 110 -13.33 4.00 -11.47
CA MET A 110 -12.63 3.40 -12.63
C MET A 110 -13.57 2.61 -13.56
N SER A 111 -14.76 2.22 -13.08
CA SER A 111 -15.70 1.43 -13.85
C SER A 111 -16.66 2.26 -14.70
N ASN A 112 -16.80 3.56 -14.43
CA ASN A 112 -17.59 4.49 -15.21
C ASN A 112 -16.64 5.54 -15.80
N ASN A 113 -16.75 5.88 -17.08
CA ASN A 113 -15.90 6.88 -17.75
C ASN A 113 -16.17 8.32 -17.23
N GLU A 114 -16.23 8.54 -15.92
CA GLU A 114 -16.37 9.84 -15.29
C GLU A 114 -14.98 10.33 -14.86
N GLU A 115 -14.68 11.59 -15.18
CA GLU A 115 -13.45 12.25 -14.74
C GLU A 115 -13.32 12.10 -13.22
N VAL A 116 -12.22 11.49 -12.82
CA VAL A 116 -11.84 11.37 -11.42
C VAL A 116 -11.59 12.80 -10.94
N GLY A 117 -12.51 13.33 -10.15
CA GLY A 117 -12.28 14.51 -9.33
C GLY A 117 -11.25 14.18 -8.24
N PHE A 118 -10.01 13.93 -8.65
CA PHE A 118 -8.84 14.04 -7.80
C PHE A 118 -8.70 15.53 -7.51
N ASP A 119 -8.65 15.91 -6.23
CA ASP A 119 -8.26 17.26 -5.84
C ASP A 119 -6.73 17.29 -5.72
N PRO A 120 -5.99 17.69 -6.77
CA PRO A 120 -4.53 17.73 -6.75
C PRO A 120 -3.98 18.82 -5.83
N THR A 121 -4.83 19.61 -5.15
CA THR A 121 -4.40 20.65 -4.21
C THR A 121 -4.22 20.13 -2.79
N GLY A 122 -4.73 18.93 -2.48
CA GLY A 122 -4.29 18.16 -1.32
C GLY A 122 -2.92 17.58 -1.60
N VAL A 123 -1.85 18.18 -1.07
CA VAL A 123 -0.49 17.63 -1.24
C VAL A 123 -0.42 16.30 -0.48
N ASP A 124 -0.66 15.21 -1.20
CA ASP A 124 -0.41 13.84 -0.75
C ASP A 124 1.09 13.72 -0.47
N SER A 125 1.45 13.10 0.65
CA SER A 125 2.88 12.89 0.94
C SER A 125 3.44 11.83 -0.03
N HIS A 126 4.72 11.91 -0.38
CA HIS A 126 5.36 10.88 -1.23
C HIS A 126 5.11 9.46 -0.70
N GLU A 127 5.04 9.32 0.63
CA GLU A 127 4.81 8.05 1.29
C GLU A 127 3.38 7.55 1.10
N GLU A 128 2.39 8.44 1.15
CA GLU A 128 0.98 8.15 0.87
C GLU A 128 0.79 7.48 -0.48
N ILE A 129 1.41 8.08 -1.51
CA ILE A 129 1.35 7.61 -2.88
C ILE A 129 2.01 6.24 -2.97
N ILE A 130 3.19 6.05 -2.37
CA ILE A 130 3.88 4.77 -2.43
C ILE A 130 3.10 3.66 -1.72
N MET A 131 2.56 3.91 -0.53
CA MET A 131 1.84 2.87 0.22
C MET A 131 0.49 2.53 -0.42
N MET A 132 -0.19 3.51 -1.03
CA MET A 132 -1.34 3.27 -1.88
C MET A 132 -0.97 2.39 -3.08
N LEU A 133 0.12 2.70 -3.79
CA LEU A 133 0.60 1.90 -4.92
C LEU A 133 1.00 0.47 -4.49
N GLU A 134 1.64 0.31 -3.32
CA GLU A 134 2.00 -0.99 -2.75
C GLU A 134 0.76 -1.82 -2.37
N THR A 135 -0.25 -1.19 -1.77
CA THR A 135 -1.52 -1.84 -1.39
C THR A 135 -2.28 -2.31 -2.62
N ILE A 136 -2.33 -1.48 -3.67
CA ILE A 136 -2.95 -1.84 -4.94
C ILE A 136 -2.20 -3.02 -5.59
N ARG A 137 -0.86 -3.03 -5.56
CA ARG A 137 -0.07 -4.16 -6.09
C ARG A 137 -0.33 -5.46 -5.34
N GLU A 138 -0.30 -5.44 -4.01
CA GLU A 138 -0.54 -6.63 -3.18
C GLU A 138 -1.96 -7.19 -3.39
N LEU A 139 -2.94 -6.30 -3.53
CA LEU A 139 -4.30 -6.66 -3.91
C LEU A 139 -4.34 -7.35 -5.28
N ILE A 140 -3.69 -6.77 -6.30
CA ILE A 140 -3.64 -7.36 -7.65
C ILE A 140 -2.95 -8.73 -7.62
N GLU A 141 -1.84 -8.87 -6.90
CA GLU A 141 -1.11 -10.14 -6.74
C GLU A 141 -1.98 -11.22 -6.08
N GLU A 142 -2.73 -10.85 -5.05
CA GLU A 142 -3.62 -11.77 -4.35
C GLU A 142 -4.83 -12.17 -5.21
N VAL A 143 -5.40 -11.23 -5.98
CA VAL A 143 -6.41 -11.56 -6.99
C VAL A 143 -5.83 -12.46 -8.08
N GLU A 144 -4.60 -12.20 -8.55
CA GLU A 144 -3.93 -13.01 -9.58
C GLU A 144 -3.67 -14.44 -9.08
N ARG A 145 -3.30 -14.60 -7.80
CA ARG A 145 -3.12 -15.89 -7.14
C ARG A 145 -4.41 -16.70 -7.10
N ARG A 146 -5.56 -16.06 -6.85
CA ARG A 146 -6.89 -16.70 -6.82
C ARG A 146 -7.45 -16.96 -8.21
N ASN A 147 -7.26 -15.99 -9.11
CA ASN A 147 -7.72 -16.05 -10.48
C ASN A 147 -6.76 -15.26 -11.39
N LYS A 148 -5.89 -16.00 -12.06
CA LYS A 148 -4.85 -15.43 -12.93
C LYS A 148 -5.41 -14.45 -13.97
N LYS A 149 -6.54 -14.78 -14.58
CA LYS A 149 -7.19 -13.93 -15.59
C LYS A 149 -7.66 -12.60 -14.99
N TYR A 150 -8.20 -12.61 -13.78
CA TYR A 150 -8.70 -11.40 -13.13
C TYR A 150 -7.56 -10.51 -12.65
N GLY A 151 -6.50 -11.11 -12.10
CA GLY A 151 -5.28 -10.36 -11.75
C GLY A 151 -4.67 -9.65 -12.96
N GLN A 152 -4.60 -10.33 -14.11
CA GLN A 152 -4.12 -9.73 -15.37
C GLN A 152 -4.99 -8.55 -15.83
N ILE A 153 -6.32 -8.64 -15.69
CA ILE A 153 -7.22 -7.53 -16.00
C ILE A 153 -6.92 -6.32 -15.10
N LEU A 154 -6.78 -6.53 -13.79
CA LEU A 154 -6.50 -5.45 -12.85
C LEU A 154 -5.11 -4.86 -13.06
N ARG A 155 -4.12 -5.68 -13.43
CA ARG A 155 -2.77 -5.23 -13.75
C ARG A 155 -2.74 -4.31 -14.98
N LEU A 156 -3.48 -4.65 -16.04
CA LEU A 156 -3.59 -3.79 -17.22
C LEU A 156 -4.25 -2.43 -16.90
N ILE A 157 -5.25 -2.42 -16.02
CA ILE A 157 -5.89 -1.19 -15.54
C ILE A 157 -4.91 -0.37 -14.69
N TYR A 158 -4.12 -1.02 -13.84
CA TYR A 158 -3.13 -0.36 -12.98
C TYR A 158 -1.97 0.25 -13.78
N GLU A 159 -1.45 -0.46 -14.77
CA GLU A 159 -0.32 -0.02 -15.60
C GLU A 159 -0.71 1.10 -16.58
N ASN A 160 -2.00 1.20 -16.93
CA ASN A 160 -2.54 2.22 -17.80
C ASN A 160 -3.94 2.63 -17.33
N MET A 161 -4.01 3.65 -16.46
CA MET A 161 -5.27 4.09 -15.83
C MET A 161 -6.34 4.56 -16.84
N ASP A 162 -5.92 4.98 -18.03
CA ASP A 162 -6.79 5.45 -19.11
C ASP A 162 -7.13 4.35 -20.13
N ILE A 163 -6.73 3.09 -19.88
CA ILE A 163 -6.97 2.00 -20.81
C ILE A 163 -8.47 1.77 -21.03
N ALA A 164 -8.89 1.78 -22.29
CA ALA A 164 -10.28 1.48 -22.61
C ALA A 164 -10.59 0.01 -22.34
N LYS A 165 -11.81 -0.28 -21.84
CA LYS A 165 -12.28 -1.66 -21.63
C LYS A 165 -12.13 -2.53 -22.88
N GLN A 166 -12.31 -1.95 -24.08
CA GLN A 166 -12.15 -2.66 -25.35
C GLN A 166 -10.69 -3.08 -25.62
N ASP A 167 -9.73 -2.27 -25.19
CA ASP A 167 -8.30 -2.57 -25.34
C ASP A 167 -7.87 -3.67 -24.38
N ILE A 168 -8.39 -3.69 -23.15
CA ILE A 168 -8.21 -4.81 -22.21
C ILE A 168 -8.73 -6.12 -22.84
N ILE A 169 -9.95 -6.07 -23.40
CA ILE A 169 -10.61 -7.24 -24.02
C ILE A 169 -9.80 -7.75 -25.20
N SER A 170 -9.30 -6.83 -26.05
CA SER A 170 -8.49 -7.16 -27.22
C SER A 170 -7.14 -7.72 -26.83
N THR A 171 -6.47 -7.11 -25.85
CA THR A 171 -5.16 -7.54 -25.32
C THR A 171 -5.19 -8.95 -24.76
N LEU A 172 -6.30 -9.32 -24.10
CA LEU A 172 -6.48 -10.65 -23.52
C LEU A 172 -7.17 -11.64 -24.48
N GLY A 173 -7.37 -11.28 -25.74
CA GLY A 173 -7.97 -12.15 -26.76
C GLY A 173 -9.40 -12.61 -26.43
N MET A 174 -10.17 -11.80 -25.71
CA MET A 174 -11.52 -12.16 -25.25
C MET A 174 -12.61 -11.75 -26.23
N LYS A 175 -13.70 -12.52 -26.27
CA LYS A 175 -14.94 -12.07 -26.93
C LYS A 175 -15.56 -10.92 -26.14
N LYS A 176 -16.11 -9.92 -26.82
CA LYS A 176 -16.64 -8.68 -26.24
C LYS A 176 -17.53 -8.91 -25.00
N THR A 177 -18.58 -9.73 -25.12
CA THR A 177 -19.50 -10.03 -24.00
C THR A 177 -18.80 -10.69 -22.81
N GLN A 178 -17.95 -11.68 -23.08
CA GLN A 178 -17.17 -12.37 -22.04
C GLN A 178 -16.13 -11.46 -21.38
N GLY A 179 -15.60 -10.52 -22.15
CA GLY A 179 -14.62 -9.54 -21.70
C GLY A 179 -15.19 -8.56 -20.68
N TYR A 180 -16.36 -7.98 -20.97
CA TYR A 180 -17.03 -7.08 -20.01
C TYR A 180 -17.44 -7.80 -18.72
N GLU A 181 -17.92 -9.05 -18.81
CA GLU A 181 -18.21 -9.84 -17.62
C GLU A 181 -16.95 -10.15 -16.81
N ALA A 182 -15.84 -10.50 -17.47
CA ALA A 182 -14.58 -10.79 -16.80
C ALA A 182 -14.04 -9.55 -16.06
N ILE A 183 -14.16 -8.35 -16.65
CA ILE A 183 -13.77 -7.09 -16.00
C ILE A 183 -14.60 -6.86 -14.74
N LYS A 184 -15.93 -7.00 -14.81
CA LYS A 184 -16.81 -6.86 -13.63
C LYS A 184 -16.47 -7.86 -12.53
N LYS A 185 -16.22 -9.12 -12.89
CA LYS A 185 -15.84 -10.18 -11.93
C LYS A 185 -14.46 -9.94 -11.32
N ALA A 186 -13.50 -9.42 -12.08
CA ALA A 186 -12.19 -9.06 -11.56
C ALA A 186 -12.28 -7.93 -10.53
N GLN A 187 -13.07 -6.88 -10.81
CA GLN A 187 -13.33 -5.80 -9.87
C GLN A 187 -14.05 -6.29 -8.61
N ALA A 188 -15.07 -7.16 -8.75
CA ALA A 188 -15.76 -7.73 -7.60
C ALA A 188 -14.81 -8.55 -6.69
N MET A 189 -13.96 -9.38 -7.29
CA MET A 189 -12.96 -10.16 -6.55
C MET A 189 -11.92 -9.26 -5.86
N ALA A 190 -11.49 -8.17 -6.51
CA ALA A 190 -10.65 -7.16 -5.87
C ALA A 190 -11.31 -6.60 -4.60
N LYS A 191 -12.61 -6.26 -4.64
CA LYS A 191 -13.33 -5.77 -3.45
C LYS A 191 -13.39 -6.83 -2.34
N GLU A 192 -13.60 -8.09 -2.68
CA GLU A 192 -13.58 -9.20 -1.72
C GLU A 192 -12.20 -9.37 -1.06
N VAL A 193 -11.14 -9.44 -1.88
CA VAL A 193 -9.75 -9.53 -1.41
C VAL A 193 -9.39 -8.36 -0.52
N TYR A 194 -9.79 -7.14 -0.88
CA TYR A 194 -9.58 -5.96 -0.06
C TYR A 194 -10.21 -6.10 1.32
N ARG A 195 -11.45 -6.59 1.39
CA ARG A 195 -12.15 -6.77 2.67
C ARG A 195 -11.45 -7.80 3.54
N GLU A 196 -10.96 -8.90 2.96
CA GLU A 196 -10.25 -9.95 3.70
C GLU A 196 -8.90 -9.48 4.23
N LEU A 197 -8.15 -8.68 3.47
CA LEU A 197 -6.85 -8.14 3.89
C LEU A 197 -6.96 -7.09 5.02
N ASN A 198 -8.16 -6.57 5.27
CA ASN A 198 -8.42 -5.47 6.21
C ASN A 198 -9.32 -5.85 7.41
N GLN A 199 -9.61 -7.15 7.60
CA GLN A 199 -10.25 -7.71 8.79
C GLN A 199 -9.22 -8.14 9.83
#